data_AF-A0A937Q6D9-F1
#
_entry.id   AF-A0A937Q6D9-F1
#
_cell.length_a   1.000
_cell.length_b   1.000
_cell.length_c   1.000
_cell.angle_alpha   90.00
_cell.angle_beta   90.00
_cell.angle_gamma   90.00
#
_symmetry.space_group_name_H-M   'P 1'
#
loop_
_entity.id
_entity.type
_entity.pdbx_description
1 polymer ?
#
loop_
_entity_poly.entity_id
_entity_poly.type
_entity_poly.pdbx_seq_one_letter_code
_entity_poly.pdbx_strand_id
1 'polypeptide(L)'
;MHTRDTGRVQDKLIKQLERQEKQEAFQQGRFFRFKLPEIHNKLCQTLLLEKVIETDNVAAVSDSILKGLKKALNSSDFEFKYFVSPIRNLVPRPNPYSLYMTQYLMEVLINDPDVIEIYGTDEEVYHTINRIISRSSIQFEKVEEEIVARLARDKSLLPGSAEYKIAMDQLLREKVGDPQK
;
A
#
# COMPACT_ATOMS: atom_id res chain seq x y z
N MET A 1 9.58 -31.40 -35.97
CA MET A 1 9.95 -31.57 -34.54
C MET A 1 9.56 -30.28 -33.82
N HIS A 2 8.34 -30.20 -33.30
CA HIS A 2 7.86 -28.98 -32.63
C HIS A 2 8.25 -29.01 -31.15
N THR A 3 8.75 -27.87 -30.68
CA THR A 3 9.37 -27.64 -29.37
C THR A 3 8.39 -27.89 -28.23
N ARG A 4 8.40 -29.11 -27.66
CA ARG A 4 7.71 -29.42 -26.39
C ARG A 4 8.31 -28.67 -25.18
N ASP A 5 9.47 -28.05 -25.34
CA ASP A 5 10.16 -27.31 -24.27
C ASP A 5 9.63 -25.89 -24.06
N THR A 6 9.01 -25.25 -25.07
CA THR A 6 8.53 -23.88 -24.92
C THR A 6 7.40 -23.76 -23.90
N GLY A 7 6.48 -24.73 -23.85
CA GLY A 7 5.41 -24.75 -22.84
C GLY A 7 5.93 -24.93 -21.40
N ARG A 8 6.93 -25.78 -21.19
CA ARG A 8 7.54 -25.99 -19.86
C ARG A 8 8.31 -24.78 -19.35
N VAL A 9 8.99 -24.07 -20.25
CA VAL A 9 9.68 -22.82 -19.91
C VAL A 9 8.66 -21.72 -19.61
N GLN A 10 7.59 -21.60 -20.41
CA GLN A 10 6.49 -20.66 -20.16
C GLN A 10 5.81 -20.92 -18.82
N ASP A 11 5.44 -22.16 -18.50
CA ASP A 11 4.81 -22.51 -17.23
C ASP A 11 5.70 -22.19 -16.01
N LYS A 12 7.02 -22.39 -16.14
CA LYS A 12 7.97 -22.02 -15.09
C LYS A 12 8.04 -20.50 -14.89
N LEU A 13 8.08 -19.75 -15.98
CA LEU A 13 8.10 -18.28 -15.94
C LEU A 13 6.80 -17.73 -15.34
N ILE A 14 5.65 -18.26 -15.74
CA ILE A 14 4.34 -17.88 -15.17
C ILE A 14 4.32 -18.15 -13.66
N LYS A 15 4.75 -19.34 -13.22
CA LYS A 15 4.81 -19.65 -11.78
C LYS A 15 5.75 -18.75 -10.99
N GLN A 16 6.86 -18.32 -11.59
CA GLN A 16 7.78 -17.38 -10.96
C GLN A 16 7.17 -15.99 -10.83
N LEU A 17 6.52 -15.50 -11.88
CA LEU A 17 5.81 -14.22 -11.89
C LEU A 17 4.68 -14.21 -10.84
N GLU A 18 3.81 -15.22 -10.84
CA GLU A 18 2.74 -15.33 -9.85
C GLU A 18 3.26 -15.35 -8.41
N ARG A 19 4.40 -16.01 -8.19
CA ARG A 19 5.04 -16.05 -6.87
C ARG A 19 5.57 -14.67 -6.47
N GLN A 20 6.19 -13.96 -7.40
CA GLN A 20 6.71 -12.62 -7.16
C GLN A 20 5.57 -11.64 -6.86
N GLU A 21 4.50 -11.64 -7.67
CA GLU A 21 3.34 -10.78 -7.45
C GLU A 21 2.69 -11.03 -6.08
N LYS A 22 2.53 -12.30 -5.67
CA LYS A 22 2.02 -12.64 -4.34
C LYS A 22 2.93 -12.16 -3.22
N GLN A 23 4.24 -12.23 -3.41
CA GLN A 23 5.21 -11.73 -2.42
C GLN A 23 5.15 -10.22 -2.31
N GLU A 24 5.09 -9.50 -3.43
CA GLU A 24 4.96 -8.04 -3.47
C GLU A 24 3.65 -7.60 -2.80
N ALA A 25 2.53 -8.24 -3.12
CA ALA A 25 1.24 -7.94 -2.49
C ALA A 25 1.28 -8.19 -0.98
N PHE A 26 1.92 -9.27 -0.53
CA PHE A 26 2.08 -9.57 0.90
C PHE A 26 2.93 -8.52 1.61
N GLN A 27 4.06 -8.12 1.01
CA GLN A 27 4.95 -7.09 1.54
C GLN A 27 4.24 -5.73 1.61
N GLN A 28 3.56 -5.33 0.53
CA GLN A 28 2.80 -4.09 0.49
C GLN A 28 1.68 -4.07 1.54
N GLY A 29 0.93 -5.16 1.68
CA GLY A 29 -0.12 -5.26 2.70
C GLY A 29 0.44 -5.17 4.12
N ARG A 30 1.58 -5.83 4.39
CA ARG A 30 2.28 -5.72 5.69
C ARG A 30 2.73 -4.29 5.96
N PHE A 31 3.46 -3.69 5.02
CA PHE A 31 3.91 -2.30 5.09
C PHE A 31 2.73 -1.38 5.44
N PHE A 32 1.63 -1.50 4.70
CA PHE A 32 0.48 -0.64 4.85
C PHE A 32 -0.16 -0.77 6.24
N ARG A 33 -0.23 -1.98 6.81
CA ARG A 33 -0.73 -2.21 8.18
C ARG A 33 0.10 -1.52 9.26
N PHE A 34 1.42 -1.60 9.17
CA PHE A 34 2.32 -0.97 10.16
C PHE A 34 2.35 0.54 10.01
N LYS A 35 2.28 1.04 8.78
CA LYS A 35 2.40 2.47 8.47
C LYS A 35 1.08 3.20 8.35
N LEU A 36 -0.06 2.53 8.49
CA LEU A 36 -1.39 3.13 8.33
C LEU A 36 -1.58 4.44 9.12
N PRO A 37 -1.23 4.54 10.42
CA PRO A 37 -1.42 5.79 11.15
C PRO A 37 -0.53 6.93 10.64
N GLU A 38 0.70 6.59 10.24
CA GLU A 38 1.66 7.55 9.69
C GLU A 38 1.21 8.05 8.31
N ILE A 39 0.77 7.13 7.45
CA ILE A 39 0.22 7.43 6.11
C ILE A 39 -1.02 8.31 6.27
N HIS A 40 -1.95 7.94 7.14
CA HIS A 40 -3.17 8.70 7.41
C HIS A 40 -2.87 10.14 7.80
N ASN A 41 -2.05 10.35 8.83
CA ASN A 41 -1.72 11.69 9.30
C ASN A 41 -1.05 12.55 8.22
N LYS A 42 -0.04 12.00 7.53
CA LYS A 42 0.67 12.72 6.46
C LYS A 42 -0.24 13.01 5.27
N LEU A 43 -1.12 12.08 4.92
CA LEU A 43 -2.05 12.22 3.81
C LEU A 43 -3.06 13.32 4.10
N CYS A 44 -3.73 13.30 5.25
CA CYS A 44 -4.65 14.37 5.65
C CYS A 44 -3.96 15.74 5.63
N GLN A 45 -2.79 15.85 6.26
CA GLN A 45 -2.05 17.10 6.29
C GLN A 45 -1.69 17.59 4.90
N THR A 46 -1.20 16.72 4.02
CA THR A 46 -0.74 17.11 2.68
C THR A 46 -1.91 17.53 1.79
N LEU A 47 -3.00 16.77 1.79
CA LEU A 47 -4.18 17.07 0.96
C LEU A 47 -4.81 18.42 1.32
N LEU A 48 -4.81 18.79 2.60
CA LEU A 48 -5.30 20.09 3.05
C LEU A 48 -4.31 21.22 2.73
N LEU A 49 -3.02 21.03 3.02
CA LEU A 49 -2.00 22.06 2.80
C LEU A 49 -1.79 22.40 1.32
N GLU A 50 -1.82 21.39 0.46
CA GLU A 50 -1.67 21.55 -1.00
C GLU A 50 -2.99 21.91 -1.68
N LYS A 51 -4.06 22.14 -0.89
CA LYS A 51 -5.41 22.48 -1.37
C LYS A 51 -5.97 21.47 -2.37
N VAL A 52 -5.65 20.19 -2.20
CA VAL A 52 -6.32 19.11 -2.93
C VAL A 52 -7.74 18.92 -2.40
N ILE A 53 -7.95 19.14 -1.10
CA ILE A 53 -9.28 19.10 -0.48
C ILE A 53 -9.54 20.42 0.23
N GLU A 54 -10.72 20.99 0.00
CA GLU A 54 -11.27 22.11 0.75
C GLU A 54 -12.44 21.65 1.61
N THR A 55 -12.45 22.07 2.88
CA THR A 55 -13.43 21.65 3.90
C THR A 55 -13.48 22.67 5.02
N ASP A 56 -14.63 22.81 5.67
CA ASP A 56 -14.80 23.51 6.95
C ASP A 56 -14.76 22.55 8.17
N ASN A 57 -14.75 21.23 7.93
CA ASN A 57 -14.73 20.18 8.94
C ASN A 57 -13.56 19.20 8.74
N VAL A 58 -12.36 19.66 9.08
CA VAL A 58 -11.11 18.90 8.98
C VAL A 58 -11.15 17.54 9.71
N ALA A 59 -11.85 17.47 10.84
CA ALA A 59 -11.95 16.25 11.62
C ALA A 59 -12.73 15.16 10.86
N ALA A 60 -13.89 15.51 10.30
CA ALA A 60 -14.70 14.59 9.51
C ALA A 60 -13.97 14.11 8.25
N VAL A 61 -13.32 15.01 7.51
CA VAL A 61 -12.51 14.64 6.34
C VAL A 61 -11.37 13.70 6.73
N SER A 62 -10.70 13.96 7.85
CA SER A 62 -9.64 13.07 8.36
C SER A 62 -10.18 11.66 8.67
N ASP A 63 -11.35 11.56 9.29
CA ASP A 63 -12.00 10.27 9.57
C ASP A 63 -12.43 9.56 8.28
N SER A 64 -12.94 10.30 7.30
CA SER A 64 -13.30 9.78 5.97
C SER A 64 -12.07 9.28 5.20
N ILE A 65 -10.91 9.94 5.30
CA ILE A 65 -9.65 9.46 4.73
C ILE A 65 -9.20 8.17 5.42
N LEU A 66 -9.24 8.11 6.75
CA LEU A 66 -8.89 6.89 7.50
C LEU A 66 -9.80 5.72 7.11
N LYS A 67 -11.10 5.98 6.93
CA LYS A 67 -12.07 4.99 6.44
C LYS A 67 -11.70 4.49 5.05
N GLY A 68 -11.29 5.36 4.13
CA GLY A 68 -10.80 4.99 2.80
C GLY A 68 -9.57 4.08 2.88
N LEU A 69 -8.57 4.45 3.68
CA LEU A 69 -7.35 3.65 3.86
C LEU A 69 -7.66 2.26 4.47
N LYS A 70 -8.55 2.20 5.47
CA LYS A 70 -9.00 0.93 6.07
C LYS A 70 -9.77 0.07 5.08
N LYS A 71 -10.61 0.66 4.22
CA LYS A 71 -11.28 -0.07 3.14
C LYS A 71 -10.26 -0.65 2.17
N ALA A 72 -9.30 0.15 1.71
CA ALA A 72 -8.22 -0.31 0.83
C ALA A 72 -7.46 -1.51 1.41
N LEU A 73 -7.18 -1.48 2.72
CA LEU A 73 -6.47 -2.55 3.42
C LEU A 73 -7.29 -3.84 3.54
N ASN A 74 -8.61 -3.72 3.71
CA ASN A 74 -9.49 -4.82 4.09
C ASN A 74 -10.34 -5.36 2.92
N SER A 75 -10.32 -4.70 1.76
CA SER A 75 -10.97 -5.20 0.54
C SER A 75 -10.40 -6.55 0.11
N SER A 76 -11.27 -7.42 -0.38
CA SER A 76 -10.83 -8.59 -1.13
C SER A 76 -10.11 -8.17 -2.43
N ASP A 77 -9.27 -9.05 -2.98
CA ASP A 77 -8.57 -8.79 -4.25
C ASP A 77 -9.53 -8.41 -5.38
N PHE A 78 -10.70 -9.06 -5.44
CA PHE A 78 -11.74 -8.74 -6.42
C PHE A 78 -12.34 -7.35 -6.20
N GLU A 79 -12.78 -7.03 -4.98
CA GLU A 79 -13.36 -5.72 -4.67
C GLU A 79 -12.36 -4.59 -4.91
N PHE A 80 -11.11 -4.80 -4.51
CA PHE A 80 -10.04 -3.83 -4.71
C PHE A 80 -9.84 -3.53 -6.20
N LYS A 81 -9.66 -4.58 -7.01
CA LYS A 81 -9.47 -4.47 -8.46
C LYS A 81 -10.68 -3.88 -9.17
N TYR A 82 -11.89 -4.24 -8.73
CA TYR A 82 -13.12 -3.69 -9.26
C TYR A 82 -13.22 -2.19 -8.98
N PHE A 83 -12.96 -1.79 -7.73
CA PHE A 83 -13.04 -0.39 -7.31
C PHE A 83 -12.07 0.50 -8.10
N VAL A 84 -10.81 0.08 -8.29
CA VAL A 84 -9.81 0.87 -9.03
C VAL A 84 -9.87 0.69 -10.55
N SER A 85 -10.76 -0.17 -11.06
CA SER A 85 -10.85 -0.49 -12.49
C SER A 85 -11.01 0.75 -13.38
N PRO A 86 -11.80 1.79 -13.02
CA PRO A 86 -11.97 2.99 -13.86
C PRO A 86 -10.66 3.72 -14.16
N ILE A 87 -9.76 3.81 -13.19
CA ILE A 87 -8.49 4.55 -13.28
C ILE A 87 -7.25 3.63 -13.33
N ARG A 88 -7.42 2.33 -13.62
CA ARG A 88 -6.33 1.34 -13.57
C ARG A 88 -5.13 1.65 -14.49
N ASN A 89 -5.36 2.45 -15.52
CA ASN A 89 -4.36 2.86 -16.51
C ASN A 89 -3.94 4.32 -16.35
N LEU A 90 -4.27 4.96 -15.21
CA LEU A 90 -3.99 6.38 -14.97
C LEU A 90 -2.51 6.73 -15.13
N VAL A 91 -1.63 5.87 -14.62
CA VAL A 91 -0.17 6.00 -14.80
C VAL A 91 0.47 4.64 -15.13
N PRO A 92 1.67 4.61 -15.72
CA PRO A 92 2.43 3.37 -15.88
C PRO A 92 2.82 2.77 -14.53
N ARG A 93 2.56 1.47 -14.34
CA ARG A 93 2.91 0.70 -13.12
C ARG A 93 2.47 1.41 -11.82
N PRO A 94 1.16 1.61 -11.64
CA PRO A 94 0.67 2.36 -10.50
C PRO A 94 0.86 1.60 -9.18
N ASN A 95 1.21 2.33 -8.12
CA ASN A 95 1.03 1.83 -6.74
C ASN A 95 -0.46 1.55 -6.45
N PRO A 96 -0.84 0.31 -6.07
CA PRO A 96 -2.24 -0.07 -5.92
C PRO A 96 -2.99 0.75 -4.86
N TYR A 97 -2.40 0.97 -3.69
CA TYR A 97 -3.02 1.75 -2.61
C TYR A 97 -3.17 3.22 -2.97
N SER A 98 -2.23 3.76 -3.75
CA SER A 98 -2.32 5.14 -4.24
C SER A 98 -3.46 5.28 -5.25
N LEU A 99 -3.65 4.33 -6.17
CA LEU A 99 -4.83 4.30 -7.05
C LEU A 99 -6.11 4.18 -6.25
N TYR A 100 -6.16 3.27 -5.28
CA TYR A 100 -7.35 3.10 -4.45
C TYR A 100 -7.75 4.41 -3.77
N MET A 101 -6.79 5.10 -3.16
CA MET A 101 -7.07 6.37 -2.50
C MET A 101 -7.39 7.49 -3.49
N THR A 102 -6.83 7.47 -4.70
CA THR A 102 -7.20 8.40 -5.77
C THR A 102 -8.68 8.21 -6.13
N GLN A 103 -9.09 6.99 -6.46
CA GLN A 103 -10.49 6.67 -6.75
C GLN A 103 -11.41 7.00 -5.58
N TYR A 104 -10.98 6.72 -4.35
CA TYR A 104 -11.75 7.04 -3.15
C TYR A 104 -11.99 8.54 -3.00
N LEU A 105 -10.97 9.36 -3.26
CA LEU A 105 -11.13 10.82 -3.28
C LEU A 105 -12.12 11.25 -4.35
N MET A 106 -11.87 10.83 -5.60
CA MET A 106 -12.59 11.33 -6.78
C MET A 106 -14.04 10.82 -6.90
N GLU A 107 -14.40 9.70 -6.27
CA GLU A 107 -15.76 9.15 -6.37
C GLU A 107 -16.54 9.18 -5.05
N VAL A 108 -15.85 8.99 -3.92
CA VAL A 108 -16.50 8.81 -2.63
C VAL A 108 -16.41 10.09 -1.82
N LEU A 109 -15.20 10.62 -1.62
CA LEU A 109 -14.97 11.76 -0.77
C LEU A 109 -15.48 13.06 -1.39
N ILE A 110 -15.44 13.20 -2.72
CA ILE A 110 -15.98 14.38 -3.42
C ILE A 110 -17.48 14.62 -3.16
N ASN A 111 -18.21 13.56 -2.78
CA ASN A 111 -19.65 13.59 -2.49
C ASN A 111 -19.94 13.63 -0.98
N ASP A 112 -18.92 13.73 -0.13
CA ASP A 112 -19.07 13.82 1.32
C ASP A 112 -19.57 15.23 1.70
N PRO A 113 -20.62 15.37 2.54
CA PRO A 113 -21.17 16.67 2.91
C PRO A 113 -20.18 17.57 3.66
N ASP A 114 -19.15 16.99 4.29
CA ASP A 114 -18.09 17.73 4.97
C ASP A 114 -16.98 18.18 3.99
N VAL A 115 -17.10 17.89 2.70
CA VAL A 115 -16.15 18.32 1.65
C VAL A 115 -16.80 19.41 0.80
N ILE A 116 -16.10 20.54 0.70
CA ILE A 116 -16.54 21.68 -0.12
C ILE A 116 -16.15 21.44 -1.58
N GLU A 117 -14.89 21.05 -1.81
CA GLU A 117 -14.36 20.83 -3.16
C GLU A 117 -13.12 19.91 -3.13
N ILE A 118 -12.90 19.16 -4.21
CA ILE A 118 -11.65 18.44 -4.48
C ILE A 118 -11.01 19.01 -5.74
N TYR A 119 -9.80 19.54 -5.59
CA TYR A 119 -9.06 20.18 -6.69
C TYR A 119 -7.98 19.26 -7.28
N GLY A 120 -7.73 19.45 -8.57
CA GLY A 120 -6.70 18.75 -9.33
C GLY A 120 -7.27 17.67 -10.24
N THR A 121 -6.46 17.25 -11.20
CA THR A 121 -6.74 16.09 -12.06
C THR A 121 -6.49 14.78 -11.31
N ASP A 122 -7.08 13.67 -11.77
CA ASP A 122 -6.81 12.33 -11.22
C ASP A 122 -5.31 12.04 -11.10
N GLU A 123 -4.51 12.45 -12.09
CA GLU A 123 -3.06 12.24 -12.12
C GLU A 123 -2.33 13.09 -11.06
N GLU A 124 -2.71 14.36 -10.88
CA GLU A 124 -2.15 15.23 -9.84
C GLU A 124 -2.48 14.74 -8.43
N VAL A 125 -3.74 14.33 -8.21
CA VAL A 125 -4.20 13.72 -6.96
C VAL A 125 -3.42 12.44 -6.70
N TYR A 126 -3.31 11.57 -7.72
CA TYR A 126 -2.52 10.35 -7.63
C TYR A 126 -1.08 10.61 -7.24
N HIS A 127 -0.39 11.56 -7.89
CA HIS A 127 1.00 11.85 -7.60
C HIS A 127 1.20 12.40 -6.19
N THR A 128 0.27 13.23 -5.71
CA THR A 128 0.27 13.75 -4.34
C THR A 128 0.18 12.63 -3.33
N ILE A 129 -0.78 11.71 -3.51
CA ILE A 129 -0.95 10.53 -2.65
C ILE A 129 0.27 9.60 -2.74
N ASN A 130 0.70 9.27 -3.96
CA ASN A 130 1.76 8.30 -4.21
C ASN A 130 3.09 8.76 -3.62
N ARG A 131 3.38 10.06 -3.62
CA ARG A 131 4.57 10.63 -2.97
C ARG A 131 4.63 10.28 -1.49
N ILE A 132 3.50 10.32 -0.80
CA ILE A 132 3.41 10.02 0.64
C ILE A 132 3.57 8.52 0.89
N ILE A 133 2.84 7.69 0.14
CA ILE A 133 2.88 6.24 0.29
C ILE A 133 4.27 5.70 -0.05
N SER A 134 4.87 6.16 -1.15
CA SER A 134 6.21 5.72 -1.59
C SER A 134 7.29 6.13 -0.59
N ARG A 135 7.23 7.35 -0.04
CA ARG A 135 8.19 7.77 1.00
C ARG A 135 8.07 6.90 2.26
N SER A 136 6.85 6.58 2.68
CA SER A 136 6.61 5.68 3.82
C SER A 136 7.09 4.25 3.52
N SER A 137 6.93 3.76 2.29
CA SER A 137 7.41 2.43 1.85
C SER A 137 8.93 2.34 1.98
N ILE A 138 9.66 3.30 1.41
CA ILE A 138 11.12 3.37 1.47
C ILE A 138 11.62 3.39 2.93
N GLN A 139 10.92 4.11 3.81
CA GLN A 139 11.27 4.15 5.23
C GLN A 139 11.04 2.80 5.92
N PHE A 140 9.96 2.10 5.58
CA PHE A 140 9.65 0.79 6.13
C PHE A 140 10.62 -0.29 5.62
N GLU A 141 10.95 -0.28 4.32
CA GLU A 141 11.92 -1.19 3.70
C GLU A 141 13.29 -1.11 4.38
N LYS A 142 13.79 0.09 4.67
CA LYS A 142 15.04 0.28 5.43
C LYS A 142 15.00 -0.37 6.82
N VAL A 143 13.87 -0.26 7.51
CA VAL A 143 13.69 -0.90 8.83
C VAL A 143 13.65 -2.42 8.67
N GLU A 144 12.98 -2.95 7.65
CA GLU A 144 12.99 -4.39 7.37
C GLU A 144 14.39 -4.89 7.04
N GLU A 145 15.17 -4.17 6.23
CA GLU A 145 16.56 -4.51 5.91
C GLU A 145 17.46 -4.55 7.16
N GLU A 146 17.33 -3.58 8.06
CA GLU A 146 18.05 -3.57 9.33
C GLU A 146 17.70 -4.78 10.20
N ILE A 147 16.42 -5.14 10.27
CA ILE A 147 15.94 -6.30 11.03
C ILE A 147 16.46 -7.59 10.41
N VAL A 148 16.39 -7.74 9.09
CA VAL A 148 16.94 -8.92 8.39
C VAL A 148 18.44 -9.03 8.62
N ALA A 149 19.19 -7.93 8.54
CA ALA A 149 20.63 -7.92 8.82
C ALA A 149 20.95 -8.30 10.28
N ARG A 150 20.08 -7.95 11.24
CA ARG A 150 20.19 -8.36 12.64
C ARG A 150 19.92 -9.86 12.79
N LEU A 151 18.86 -10.38 12.18
CA LEU A 151 18.50 -11.80 12.23
C LEU A 151 19.54 -12.69 11.56
N ALA A 152 20.13 -12.25 10.45
CA ALA A 152 21.17 -13.01 9.75
C ALA A 152 22.45 -13.25 10.58
N ARG A 153 22.69 -12.45 11.63
CA ARG A 153 23.81 -12.67 12.56
C ARG A 153 23.53 -13.83 13.53
N ASP A 154 22.26 -14.13 13.76
CA ASP A 154 21.85 -15.25 14.60
C ASP A 154 21.76 -16.53 13.76
N LYS A 155 22.81 -17.35 13.80
CA LYS A 155 22.90 -18.61 13.05
C LYS A 155 21.88 -19.66 13.50
N SER A 156 21.19 -19.45 14.62
CA SER A 156 20.17 -20.39 15.11
C SER A 156 18.83 -20.24 14.39
N LEU A 157 18.57 -19.09 13.73
CA LEU A 157 17.32 -18.81 13.04
C LEU A 157 17.46 -19.05 11.54
N LEU A 158 16.73 -20.04 11.02
CA LEU A 158 16.72 -20.38 9.60
C LEU A 158 15.76 -19.44 8.84
N PRO A 159 16.24 -18.68 7.82
CA PRO A 159 15.38 -17.82 7.03
C PRO A 159 14.15 -18.56 6.47
N GLY A 160 12.97 -18.01 6.75
CA GLY A 160 11.69 -18.58 6.31
C GLY A 160 11.09 -19.64 7.26
N SER A 161 11.79 -20.05 8.32
CA SER A 161 11.21 -20.89 9.39
C SER A 161 10.11 -20.15 10.15
N ALA A 162 9.31 -20.89 10.92
CA ALA A 162 8.27 -20.28 11.75
C ALA A 162 8.88 -19.36 12.81
N GLU A 163 9.96 -19.80 13.45
CA GLU A 163 10.70 -19.06 14.47
C GLU A 163 11.29 -17.77 13.89
N TYR A 164 11.86 -17.82 12.68
CA TYR A 164 12.38 -16.65 11.99
C TYR A 164 11.28 -15.62 11.72
N LYS A 165 10.11 -16.07 11.26
CA LYS A 165 8.97 -15.18 11.00
C LYS A 165 8.45 -14.53 12.29
N ILE A 166 8.39 -15.28 13.38
CA ILE A 166 7.98 -14.77 14.70
C ILE A 166 8.98 -13.72 15.18
N ALA A 167 10.29 -14.01 15.10
CA ALA A 167 11.33 -13.07 15.50
C ALA A 167 11.31 -11.78 14.66
N MET A 168 11.13 -11.91 13.34
CA MET A 168 10.97 -10.78 12.42
C MET A 168 9.78 -9.90 12.82
N ASP A 169 8.59 -10.49 13.02
CA ASP A 169 7.38 -9.77 13.41
C ASP A 169 7.54 -9.07 14.78
N GLN A 170 8.22 -9.71 15.74
CA GLN A 170 8.47 -9.13 17.06
C GLN A 170 9.40 -7.92 16.98
N LEU A 171 10.48 -8.02 16.20
CA LEU A 171 11.41 -6.92 15.97
C LEU A 171 10.75 -5.76 15.20
N LEU A 172 9.85 -6.07 14.26
CA LEU A 172 9.07 -5.06 13.55
C LEU A 172 8.15 -4.30 14.51
N ARG A 173 7.45 -4.99 15.41
CA ARG A 173 6.61 -4.34 16.43
C ARG A 173 7.42 -3.49 17.40
N GLU A 174 8.59 -3.95 17.80
CA GLU A 174 9.50 -3.18 18.66
C GLU A 174 9.96 -1.87 17.97
N LYS A 175 10.24 -1.92 16.67
CA LYS A 175 10.78 -0.78 15.91
C LYS A 175 9.72 0.18 15.38
N VAL A 176 8.58 -0.33 14.92
CA VAL A 176 7.57 0.41 14.16
C VAL A 176 6.25 0.53 14.91
N GLY A 177 6.06 -0.22 16.01
CA GLY A 177 4.80 -0.31 16.75
C GLY A 177 3.88 -1.40 16.21
N ASP A 178 2.68 -1.49 16.77
CA ASP A 178 1.73 -2.54 16.40
C ASP A 178 1.05 -2.28 15.05
N PRO A 179 0.89 -3.32 14.22
CA PRO A 179 0.18 -3.21 12.95
C PRO A 179 -1.32 -3.01 13.19
N GLN A 180 -1.93 -2.21 12.33
CA GLN A 180 -3.39 -2.04 12.32
C GLN A 180 -4.08 -3.31 11.81
N LYS A 181 -5.26 -3.59 12.37
CA LYS A 181 -6.09 -4.76 12.04
C LYS A 181 -6.97 -4.54 10.82
#